data_AF-A0A922A2D1-F1
#
_entry.id   AF-A0A922A2D1-F1
#
_cell.length_a   1.000
_cell.length_b   1.000
_cell.length_c   1.000
_cell.angle_alpha   90.00
_cell.angle_beta   90.00
_cell.angle_gamma   90.00
#
_symmetry.space_group_name_H-M   'P 1'
#
loop_
_entity.id
_entity.type
_entity.pdbx_description
1 polymer ?
#
loop_
_entity_poly.entity_id
_entity_poly.type
_entity_poly.pdbx_seq_one_letter_code
_entity_poly.pdbx_strand_id
1 'polypeptide(L)'
;MVVTGRPLKRMKRRVTADLHDFLTFPSSSSSSSSSVDCKDGLSGGPFRTRVREFLARNALHPPPSSLFPHLMTWQMLFRVGDQTDGPDSLPSVVCLDVVEEDVTRSRSLYCDQCRVVGWSGHPVCAKRFHFIIKADGSSIGGYHKPCMCCGDVLHLSESKCKSCNHVTSTDDVEDWVFNQLENTTHLLHGVVHSNGYGHLLRVNGREGGSRVLSGCHIMDFWDRLCKLLGVRKVSVMDVSKKYGLEYRLLHAITKGGPWYGEWGYEFGAGSFALTFDAYKMAVESLSSLPLSILLSQGQEPCTRLQDMISHYQSFAKCELVNIRDLFCFLMSLIHDAHKSSSGVDDIACKKSRACTSAVLWSFAGSDIERVEEAMFRVLRAVSGSNWVSCRALRGAVCKVGPPELLDYCLGKLGGKFAADGIVVKARCNPESGALEYSVSHV
;
A
#
# COMPACT_ATOMS: atom_id res chain seq x y z
N MET A 1 -0.84 44.89 43.18
CA MET A 1 -0.64 43.44 43.36
C MET A 1 -0.39 42.84 42.00
N VAL A 2 0.87 42.51 41.69
CA VAL A 2 1.27 41.90 40.42
C VAL A 2 1.23 40.38 40.61
N VAL A 3 0.29 39.71 39.95
CA VAL A 3 0.23 38.24 39.91
C VAL A 3 1.11 37.76 38.76
N THR A 4 2.29 37.27 39.09
CA THR A 4 3.22 36.64 38.16
C THR A 4 2.69 35.26 37.76
N GLY A 5 2.21 35.15 36.51
CA GLY A 5 1.83 33.87 35.91
C GLY A 5 3.07 32.98 35.73
N ARG A 6 3.06 31.80 36.35
CA ARG A 6 4.10 30.78 36.16
C ARG A 6 4.06 30.28 34.70
N PRO A 7 5.21 30.13 34.02
CA PRO A 7 5.24 29.57 32.68
C PRO A 7 4.82 28.09 32.71
N LEU A 8 3.91 27.72 31.80
CA LEU A 8 3.50 26.34 31.58
C LEU A 8 4.73 25.50 31.25
N LYS A 9 5.01 24.52 32.13
CA LYS A 9 6.09 23.55 31.96
C LYS A 9 5.91 22.86 30.61
N ARG A 10 6.87 23.05 29.70
CA ARG A 10 6.98 22.35 28.42
C ARG A 10 6.79 20.83 28.66
N MET A 11 5.78 20.25 28.04
CA MET A 11 5.43 18.83 28.15
C MET A 11 6.69 17.98 27.86
N LYS A 12 7.13 17.19 28.84
CA LYS A 12 8.24 16.24 28.66
C LYS A 12 7.84 15.27 27.54
N ARG A 13 8.67 15.22 26.48
CA ARG A 13 8.61 14.26 25.38
C ARG A 13 8.56 12.85 25.99
N ARG A 14 7.41 12.17 25.93
CA ARG A 14 7.29 10.77 26.40
C ARG A 14 8.22 9.91 25.55
N VAL A 15 8.93 9.00 26.19
CA VAL A 15 9.77 8.01 25.54
C VAL A 15 8.84 7.12 24.72
N THR A 16 9.10 7.00 23.41
CA THR A 16 8.29 6.22 22.45
C THR A 16 8.21 4.73 22.76
N ALA A 17 8.99 4.24 23.72
CA ALA A 17 9.00 2.86 24.21
C ALA A 17 7.69 2.45 24.92
N ASP A 18 6.95 3.40 25.50
CA ASP A 18 5.69 3.10 26.21
C ASP A 18 4.48 2.95 25.27
N LEU A 19 4.67 3.11 23.96
CA LEU A 19 3.59 3.00 22.97
C LEU A 19 3.34 1.53 22.56
N HIS A 20 2.07 1.19 22.35
CA HIS A 20 1.69 -0.08 21.76
C HIS A 20 2.27 -0.21 20.34
N ASP A 21 2.70 -1.42 19.99
CA ASP A 21 3.13 -1.73 18.63
C ASP A 21 1.91 -2.00 17.74
N PHE A 22 1.79 -1.22 16.66
CA PHE A 22 0.70 -1.32 15.70
C PHE A 22 0.55 -2.73 15.10
N LEU A 23 1.68 -3.41 14.85
CA LEU A 23 1.70 -4.69 14.14
C LEU A 23 1.22 -5.84 15.02
N THR A 24 1.34 -5.72 16.33
CA THR A 24 1.00 -6.77 17.29
C THR A 24 -0.17 -6.42 18.20
N PHE A 25 -0.58 -5.15 18.28
CA PHE A 25 -1.69 -4.74 19.14
C PHE A 25 -3.05 -5.21 18.61
N PRO A 26 -3.95 -5.68 19.50
CA PRO A 26 -3.72 -6.03 20.90
C PRO A 26 -2.90 -7.32 21.01
N SER A 27 -1.88 -7.33 21.87
CA SER A 27 -0.97 -8.47 22.04
C SER A 27 -1.75 -9.68 22.56
N SER A 28 -1.70 -10.80 21.84
CA SER A 28 -2.27 -12.07 22.29
C SER A 28 -1.48 -12.53 23.52
N SER A 29 -2.03 -12.37 24.73
CA SER A 29 -1.41 -12.98 25.89
C SER A 29 -1.49 -14.50 25.75
N SER A 30 -0.32 -15.13 25.85
CA SER A 30 -0.09 -16.55 25.62
C SER A 30 -0.90 -17.43 26.59
N SER A 31 -1.49 -18.47 26.00
CA SER A 31 -1.81 -19.77 26.59
C SER A 31 -1.15 -20.09 27.94
N SER A 32 -1.90 -19.96 29.04
CA SER A 32 -1.90 -20.89 30.19
C SER A 32 -2.73 -20.36 31.35
N SER A 33 -4.03 -20.66 31.35
CA SER A 33 -4.80 -21.04 32.55
C SER A 33 -6.27 -21.21 32.19
N SER A 34 -6.80 -22.33 32.65
CA SER A 34 -8.18 -22.75 32.58
C SER A 34 -9.02 -22.01 33.63
N SER A 35 -9.72 -20.97 33.21
CA SER A 35 -10.91 -20.45 33.91
C SER A 35 -11.81 -19.71 32.92
N VAL A 36 -13.12 -19.84 33.12
CA VAL A 36 -14.19 -19.54 32.15
C VAL A 36 -14.58 -18.04 32.09
N ASP A 37 -13.75 -17.14 32.62
CA ASP A 37 -14.02 -15.70 32.59
C ASP A 37 -13.12 -14.94 31.59
N CYS A 38 -13.73 -13.93 30.95
CA CYS A 38 -13.32 -13.24 29.72
C CYS A 38 -11.80 -12.94 29.56
N LYS A 39 -11.19 -13.57 28.54
CA LYS A 39 -9.76 -13.61 28.23
C LYS A 39 -9.14 -12.37 27.54
N ASP A 40 -9.83 -11.23 27.42
CA ASP A 40 -9.29 -10.02 26.75
C ASP A 40 -9.26 -8.77 27.64
N GLY A 41 -9.47 -8.91 28.95
CA GLY A 41 -9.49 -7.81 29.91
C GLY A 41 -10.65 -6.83 29.77
N LEU A 42 -11.30 -6.70 28.60
CA LEU A 42 -12.56 -5.99 28.41
C LEU A 42 -13.70 -6.81 29.00
N SER A 43 -14.56 -6.17 29.79
CA SER A 43 -15.66 -6.85 30.44
C SER A 43 -16.66 -7.35 29.39
N GLY A 44 -17.29 -8.50 29.64
CA GLY A 44 -18.43 -8.96 28.83
C GLY A 44 -19.52 -7.88 28.80
N GLY A 45 -20.02 -7.53 27.62
CA GLY A 45 -20.99 -6.46 27.47
C GLY A 45 -21.25 -6.04 26.02
N PRO A 46 -22.19 -5.12 25.78
CA PRO A 46 -22.51 -4.62 24.45
C PRO A 46 -21.34 -3.81 23.87
N PHE A 47 -21.24 -3.77 22.53
CA PHE A 47 -20.16 -3.08 21.79
C PHE A 47 -19.83 -1.68 22.33
N ARG A 48 -20.86 -0.85 22.55
CA ARG A 48 -20.70 0.52 23.10
C ARG A 48 -19.95 0.59 24.44
N THR A 49 -20.11 -0.42 25.30
CA THR A 49 -19.43 -0.47 26.60
C THR A 49 -17.97 -0.85 26.40
N ARG A 50 -17.72 -1.85 25.55
CA ARG A 50 -16.36 -2.28 25.21
C ARG A 50 -15.54 -1.17 24.57
N VAL A 51 -16.12 -0.38 23.67
CA VAL A 51 -15.45 0.79 23.08
C VAL A 51 -15.06 1.80 24.15
N ARG A 52 -15.96 2.14 25.09
CA ARG A 52 -15.61 3.07 26.17
C ARG A 52 -14.52 2.53 27.09
N GLU A 53 -14.59 1.26 27.47
CA GLU A 53 -13.55 0.62 28.28
C GLU A 53 -12.20 0.60 27.55
N PHE A 54 -12.23 0.28 26.25
CA PHE A 54 -11.06 0.30 25.38
C PHE A 54 -10.42 1.69 25.32
N LEU A 55 -11.22 2.74 25.07
CA LEU A 55 -10.74 4.12 25.00
C LEU A 55 -10.22 4.61 26.34
N ALA A 56 -10.94 4.33 27.44
CA ALA A 56 -10.53 4.74 28.78
C ALA A 56 -9.18 4.14 29.21
N ARG A 57 -8.83 2.94 28.70
CA ARG A 57 -7.58 2.26 29.02
C ARG A 57 -6.42 2.63 28.11
N ASN A 58 -6.68 2.80 26.82
CA ASN A 58 -5.61 2.85 25.82
C ASN A 58 -5.47 4.22 25.13
N ALA A 59 -6.49 5.07 25.20
CA ALA A 59 -6.48 6.37 24.54
C ALA A 59 -6.05 7.50 25.48
N LEU A 60 -5.44 8.52 24.89
CA LEU A 60 -5.24 9.80 25.54
C LEU A 60 -6.62 10.41 25.79
N HIS A 61 -6.83 10.93 27.01
CA HIS A 61 -8.08 11.59 27.34
C HIS A 61 -8.39 12.67 26.31
N PRO A 62 -9.66 12.75 25.83
CA PRO A 62 -10.06 13.84 24.99
C PRO A 62 -9.79 15.12 25.77
N PRO A 63 -9.25 16.15 25.12
CA PRO A 63 -9.00 17.40 25.80
C PRO A 63 -10.30 17.95 26.41
N PRO A 64 -10.22 18.80 27.46
CA PRO A 64 -11.39 19.25 28.24
C PRO A 64 -12.47 20.01 27.45
N SER A 65 -12.21 20.36 26.18
CA SER A 65 -13.06 21.22 25.36
C SER A 65 -13.23 20.63 23.97
N SER A 66 -14.21 19.75 23.77
CA SER A 66 -14.67 19.47 22.40
C SER A 66 -15.41 20.72 21.91
N LEU A 67 -15.01 21.25 20.75
CA LEU A 67 -15.68 22.42 20.15
C LEU A 67 -17.13 22.10 19.76
N PHE A 68 -17.40 20.82 19.49
CA PHE A 68 -18.71 20.32 19.13
C PHE A 68 -19.18 19.28 20.14
N PRO A 69 -20.35 19.46 20.76
CA PRO A 69 -20.87 18.55 21.78
C PRO A 69 -21.37 17.21 21.20
N HIS A 70 -21.46 17.09 19.87
CA HIS A 70 -21.90 15.88 19.16
C HIS A 70 -20.73 15.10 18.52
N LEU A 71 -19.49 15.60 18.61
CA LEU A 71 -18.29 14.92 18.16
C LEU A 71 -17.25 14.90 19.28
N MET A 72 -16.82 13.71 19.68
CA MET A 72 -15.77 13.54 20.69
C MET A 72 -14.65 12.67 20.14
N THR A 73 -13.44 13.24 20.05
CA THR A 73 -12.28 12.56 19.46
C THR A 73 -11.33 12.07 20.55
N TRP A 74 -11.02 10.78 20.50
CA TRP A 74 -9.99 10.13 21.30
C TRP A 74 -8.80 9.81 20.43
N GLN A 75 -7.59 9.84 21.00
CA GLN A 75 -6.36 9.58 20.27
C GLN A 75 -5.58 8.43 20.87
N MET A 76 -5.06 7.57 20.00
CA MET A 76 -4.14 6.50 20.37
C MET A 76 -2.91 6.58 19.49
N LEU A 77 -1.74 6.50 20.10
CA LEU A 77 -0.46 6.51 19.39
C LEU A 77 0.14 5.12 19.39
N PHE A 78 0.55 4.67 18.22
CA PHE A 78 1.19 3.37 18.01
C PHE A 78 2.58 3.55 17.45
N ARG A 79 3.55 2.78 17.95
CA ARG A 79 4.85 2.61 17.28
C ARG A 79 4.68 1.62 16.12
N VAL A 80 5.43 1.79 15.04
CA VAL A 80 5.43 0.87 13.89
C VAL A 80 6.85 0.41 13.60
N GLY A 81 7.05 -0.91 13.71
CA GLY A 81 8.35 -1.55 13.51
C GLY A 81 9.29 -1.46 14.71
N ASP A 82 10.36 -2.22 14.68
CA ASP A 82 11.46 -2.14 15.63
C ASP A 82 12.50 -1.11 15.18
N GLN A 83 13.21 -0.50 16.15
CA GLN A 83 14.32 0.42 15.89
C GLN A 83 15.35 -0.28 15.00
N THR A 84 15.38 0.03 13.70
CA THR A 84 16.48 -0.39 12.84
C THR A 84 17.57 0.69 12.80
N ASP A 85 18.68 0.31 13.45
CA ASP A 85 20.08 0.69 13.30
C ASP A 85 20.40 2.07 12.70
N GLY A 86 20.30 3.06 13.57
CA GLY A 86 21.03 4.33 13.49
C GLY A 86 20.76 5.13 14.76
N PRO A 87 21.77 5.72 15.44
CA PRO A 87 21.57 6.44 16.70
C PRO A 87 20.62 7.65 16.62
N ASP A 88 20.18 8.04 15.41
CA ASP A 88 19.37 9.23 15.14
C ASP A 88 17.98 8.95 14.49
N SER A 89 17.58 7.70 14.22
CA SER A 89 16.28 7.42 13.62
C SER A 89 15.15 7.36 14.67
N LEU A 90 14.26 8.34 14.65
CA LEU A 90 13.06 8.32 15.51
C LEU A 90 12.11 7.21 15.04
N PRO A 91 11.52 6.41 15.94
CA PRO A 91 10.57 5.37 15.56
C PRO A 91 9.36 5.99 14.87
N SER A 92 8.89 5.35 13.81
CA SER A 92 7.68 5.78 13.11
C SER A 92 6.47 5.60 14.03
N VAL A 93 5.70 6.67 14.22
CA VAL A 93 4.48 6.68 15.04
C VAL A 93 3.27 6.92 14.15
N VAL A 94 2.20 6.20 14.42
CA VAL A 94 0.90 6.35 13.75
C VAL A 94 -0.16 6.73 14.79
N CYS A 95 -1.00 7.69 14.45
CA CYS A 95 -2.14 8.12 15.28
C CYS A 95 -3.43 7.48 14.78
N LEU A 96 -4.13 6.79 15.67
CA LEU A 96 -5.53 6.39 15.48
C LEU A 96 -6.42 7.38 16.23
N ASP A 97 -7.25 8.09 15.47
CA ASP A 97 -8.36 8.86 16.01
C ASP A 97 -9.62 7.99 16.10
N VAL A 98 -10.26 8.01 17.26
CA VAL A 98 -11.59 7.43 17.46
C VAL A 98 -12.59 8.54 17.73
N VAL A 99 -13.39 8.87 16.73
CA VAL A 99 -14.43 9.91 16.82
C VAL A 99 -15.76 9.28 17.17
N GLU A 100 -16.26 9.57 18.37
CA GLU A 100 -17.63 9.25 18.77
C GLU A 100 -18.56 10.35 18.25
N GLU A 101 -19.47 9.97 17.36
CA GLU A 101 -20.48 10.86 16.77
C GLU A 101 -21.86 10.56 17.36
N ASP A 102 -22.52 11.60 17.88
CA ASP A 102 -23.94 11.60 18.20
C ASP A 102 -24.74 11.88 16.94
N VAL A 103 -25.24 10.80 16.33
CA VAL A 103 -25.96 10.81 15.05
C VAL A 103 -27.21 11.68 15.15
N THR A 104 -27.88 11.73 16.30
CA THR A 104 -29.15 12.47 16.47
C THR A 104 -28.97 13.98 16.41
N ARG A 105 -27.74 14.45 16.66
CA ARG A 105 -27.36 15.87 16.66
C ARG A 105 -26.38 16.21 15.54
N SER A 106 -26.07 15.23 14.69
CA SER A 106 -25.18 15.37 13.55
C SER A 106 -25.96 15.67 12.28
N ARG A 107 -25.25 16.02 11.21
CA ARG A 107 -25.80 16.39 9.89
C ARG A 107 -26.39 15.20 9.14
N SER A 108 -25.88 13.99 9.41
CA SER A 108 -26.28 12.78 8.70
C SER A 108 -26.87 11.75 9.66
N LEU A 109 -28.20 11.74 9.74
CA LEU A 109 -28.98 10.81 10.56
C LEU A 109 -28.90 9.35 10.06
N TYR A 110 -28.72 9.18 8.76
CA TYR A 110 -28.74 7.90 8.09
C TYR A 110 -27.32 7.44 7.77
N CYS A 111 -27.11 6.13 7.81
CA CYS A 111 -25.87 5.56 7.27
C CYS A 111 -26.13 5.07 5.85
N ASP A 112 -25.55 5.77 4.87
CA ASP A 112 -25.69 5.36 3.48
C ASP A 112 -25.11 3.98 3.21
N GLN A 113 -24.06 3.59 3.94
CA GLN A 113 -23.51 2.24 3.83
C GLN A 113 -24.51 1.17 4.30
N CYS A 114 -25.19 1.37 5.45
CA CYS A 114 -26.28 0.50 5.90
C CYS A 114 -27.41 0.40 4.88
N ARG A 115 -27.74 1.51 4.19
CA ARG A 115 -28.77 1.52 3.15
C ARG A 115 -28.34 0.70 1.95
N VAL A 116 -27.11 0.89 1.49
CA VAL A 116 -26.53 0.16 0.35
C VAL A 116 -26.46 -1.34 0.61
N VAL A 117 -26.03 -1.77 1.80
CA VAL A 117 -25.93 -3.21 2.12
C VAL A 117 -27.23 -3.83 2.62
N GLY A 118 -28.30 -3.04 2.75
CA GLY A 118 -29.62 -3.51 3.20
C GLY A 118 -29.71 -3.84 4.68
N TRP A 119 -28.83 -3.30 5.53
CA TRP A 119 -28.91 -3.49 6.99
C TRP A 119 -29.96 -2.62 7.64
N SER A 120 -30.17 -1.40 7.13
CA SER A 120 -31.25 -0.52 7.60
C SER A 120 -31.51 0.64 6.63
N GLY A 121 -32.79 0.98 6.46
CA GLY A 121 -33.25 2.22 5.83
C GLY A 121 -33.51 3.37 6.82
N HIS A 122 -33.46 3.09 8.13
CA HIS A 122 -33.82 4.04 9.20
C HIS A 122 -32.72 4.14 10.26
N PRO A 123 -32.70 5.20 11.10
CA PRO A 123 -31.70 5.34 12.16
C PRO A 123 -31.88 4.24 13.21
N VAL A 124 -30.88 3.34 13.32
CA VAL A 124 -30.91 2.21 14.27
C VAL A 124 -30.17 2.53 15.57
N CYS A 125 -29.21 3.45 15.51
CA CYS A 125 -28.29 3.78 16.60
C CYS A 125 -28.16 5.29 16.73
N ALA A 126 -28.24 5.79 17.97
CA ALA A 126 -27.98 7.20 18.26
C ALA A 126 -26.49 7.57 18.15
N LYS A 127 -25.59 6.58 18.13
CA LYS A 127 -24.15 6.80 18.09
C LYS A 127 -23.44 5.90 17.08
N ARG A 128 -22.39 6.45 16.46
CA ARG A 128 -21.43 5.71 15.66
C ARG A 128 -20.01 6.15 15.98
N PHE A 129 -19.06 5.26 15.75
CA PHE A 129 -17.65 5.47 16.06
C PHE A 129 -16.84 5.40 14.77
N HIS A 130 -16.07 6.44 14.47
CA HIS A 130 -15.16 6.48 13.35
C HIS A 130 -13.76 6.15 13.85
N PHE A 131 -13.13 5.15 13.26
CA PHE A 131 -11.75 4.74 13.53
C PHE A 131 -10.91 5.18 12.34
N ILE A 132 -10.06 6.18 12.54
CA ILE A 132 -9.37 6.86 11.44
C ILE A 132 -7.87 6.94 11.69
N ILE A 133 -7.10 6.62 10.67
CA ILE A 133 -5.66 6.87 10.60
C ILE A 133 -5.42 7.80 9.41
N LYS A 134 -4.91 9.01 9.65
CA LYS A 134 -4.60 9.96 8.58
C LYS A 134 -3.26 9.66 7.91
N ALA A 135 -3.16 9.94 6.61
CA ALA A 135 -1.93 9.76 5.84
C ALA A 135 -0.82 10.75 6.23
N ASP A 136 -1.19 11.96 6.66
CA ASP A 136 -0.26 13.00 7.11
C ASP A 136 0.28 12.77 8.53
N GLY A 137 -0.19 11.73 9.23
CA GLY A 137 0.18 11.43 10.62
C GLY A 137 -0.35 12.43 11.65
N SER A 138 -1.09 13.45 11.21
CA SER A 138 -1.77 14.37 12.11
C SER A 138 -3.02 13.72 12.68
N SER A 139 -3.58 14.32 13.73
CA SER A 139 -4.87 13.88 14.28
C SER A 139 -6.03 14.68 13.68
N ILE A 140 -7.18 14.04 13.52
CA ILE A 140 -8.46 14.69 13.20
C ILE A 140 -8.89 15.67 14.30
N GLY A 141 -8.67 15.30 15.56
CA GLY A 141 -8.90 16.19 16.71
C GLY A 141 -7.87 17.32 16.84
N GLY A 142 -7.05 17.56 15.81
CA GLY A 142 -6.07 18.63 15.80
C GLY A 142 -6.77 19.98 15.85
N TYR A 143 -6.29 20.88 16.70
CA TYR A 143 -6.90 22.20 16.87
C TYR A 143 -6.57 23.18 15.76
N HIS A 144 -6.07 22.70 14.63
CA HIS A 144 -5.55 23.57 13.59
C HIS A 144 -6.23 23.25 12.26
N LYS A 145 -6.73 24.29 11.60
CA LYS A 145 -7.27 24.21 10.23
C LYS A 145 -6.60 25.25 9.33
N PRO A 146 -6.43 24.96 8.03
CA PRO A 146 -6.01 25.98 7.09
C PRO A 146 -7.11 27.05 6.91
N CYS A 147 -6.69 28.31 6.71
CA CYS A 147 -7.55 29.41 6.35
C CYS A 147 -8.11 29.18 4.93
N MET A 148 -9.42 29.35 4.75
CA MET A 148 -10.07 29.19 3.45
C MET A 148 -9.62 30.22 2.40
N CYS A 149 -9.16 31.40 2.83
CA CYS A 149 -8.72 32.45 1.91
C CYS A 149 -7.23 32.39 1.56
N CYS A 150 -6.35 32.16 2.54
CA CYS A 150 -4.89 32.26 2.34
C CYS A 150 -4.11 30.97 2.67
N GLY A 151 -4.76 29.93 3.19
CA GLY A 151 -4.11 28.66 3.53
C GLY A 151 -3.33 28.65 4.85
N ASP A 152 -3.22 29.79 5.57
CA ASP A 152 -2.50 29.85 6.84
C ASP A 152 -3.14 29.00 7.94
N VAL A 153 -2.31 28.48 8.85
CA VAL A 153 -2.76 27.62 9.94
C VAL A 153 -3.44 28.43 11.04
N LEU A 154 -4.72 28.17 11.26
CA LEU A 154 -5.56 28.80 12.27
C LEU A 154 -5.93 27.84 13.37
N HIS A 155 -6.01 28.31 14.60
CA HIS A 155 -6.56 27.50 15.68
C HIS A 155 -8.10 27.42 15.55
N LEU A 156 -8.73 26.27 15.79
CA LEU A 156 -10.17 26.08 15.61
C LEU A 156 -11.02 26.99 16.49
N SER A 157 -10.46 27.50 17.60
CA SER A 157 -11.12 28.50 18.46
C SER A 157 -10.96 29.94 17.98
N GLU A 158 -10.16 30.20 16.94
CA GLU A 158 -9.96 31.53 16.38
C GLU A 158 -11.07 31.85 15.38
N SER A 159 -11.83 32.91 15.66
CA SER A 159 -12.91 33.39 14.77
C SER A 159 -12.40 34.19 13.58
N LYS A 160 -11.09 34.49 13.51
CA LYS A 160 -10.48 35.26 12.42
C LYS A 160 -9.07 34.81 12.10
N CYS A 161 -8.76 34.79 10.82
CA CYS A 161 -7.41 34.56 10.33
C CYS A 161 -6.49 35.72 10.72
N LYS A 162 -5.35 35.44 11.36
CA LYS A 162 -4.38 36.49 11.74
C LYS A 162 -3.69 37.14 10.54
N SER A 163 -3.57 36.43 9.43
CA SER A 163 -2.83 36.91 8.25
C SER A 163 -3.71 37.70 7.28
N CYS A 164 -4.91 37.20 6.97
CA CYS A 164 -5.79 37.81 5.97
C CYS A 164 -7.08 38.39 6.55
N ASN A 165 -7.26 38.36 7.88
CA ASN A 165 -8.46 38.82 8.60
C ASN A 165 -9.78 38.17 8.17
N HIS A 166 -9.73 37.06 7.44
CA HIS A 166 -10.93 36.31 7.07
C HIS A 166 -11.63 35.78 8.32
N VAL A 167 -12.91 36.11 8.48
CA VAL A 167 -13.75 35.67 9.59
C VAL A 167 -14.25 34.26 9.31
N THR A 168 -14.08 33.36 10.26
CA THR A 168 -14.61 31.99 10.20
C THR A 168 -15.81 31.89 11.15
N SER A 169 -16.96 31.47 10.64
CA SER A 169 -18.15 31.18 11.44
C SER A 169 -18.05 29.83 12.15
N THR A 170 -18.92 29.57 13.13
CA THR A 170 -19.01 28.24 13.76
C THR A 170 -19.36 27.14 12.76
N ASP A 171 -20.19 27.47 11.78
CA ASP A 171 -20.65 26.54 10.75
C ASP A 171 -19.50 26.17 9.82
N ASP A 172 -18.63 27.13 9.46
CA ASP A 172 -17.42 26.85 8.66
C ASP A 172 -16.43 25.92 9.38
N VAL A 173 -16.33 26.03 10.71
CA VAL A 173 -15.49 25.14 11.52
C VAL A 173 -16.10 23.74 11.55
N GLU A 174 -17.41 23.65 11.70
CA GLU A 174 -18.15 22.38 11.73
C GLU A 174 -18.06 21.67 10.36
N ASP A 175 -18.31 22.40 9.26
CA ASP A 175 -18.12 21.96 7.88
C ASP A 175 -16.73 21.34 7.69
N TRP A 176 -15.71 22.06 8.15
CA TRP A 176 -14.33 21.60 8.03
C TRP A 176 -14.08 20.28 8.77
N VAL A 177 -14.63 20.10 9.98
CA VAL A 177 -14.50 18.85 10.75
C VAL A 177 -15.21 17.69 10.04
N PHE A 178 -16.42 17.89 9.51
CA PHE A 178 -17.11 16.85 8.73
C PHE A 178 -16.34 16.50 7.45
N ASN A 179 -15.78 17.49 6.76
CA ASN A 179 -14.92 17.28 5.60
C ASN A 179 -13.66 16.46 5.95
N GLN A 180 -13.15 16.55 7.19
CA GLN A 180 -12.08 15.65 7.64
C GLN A 180 -12.59 14.21 7.70
N LEU A 181 -13.79 13.95 8.20
CA LEU A 181 -14.36 12.59 8.24
C LEU A 181 -14.59 12.01 6.83
N GLU A 182 -14.90 12.84 5.84
CA GLU A 182 -15.16 12.40 4.46
C GLU A 182 -13.90 12.27 3.60
N ASN A 183 -12.73 12.64 4.14
CA ASN A 183 -11.47 12.66 3.41
C ASN A 183 -11.09 11.27 2.89
N THR A 184 -10.85 11.18 1.58
CA THR A 184 -10.54 9.93 0.89
C THR A 184 -9.09 9.47 1.07
N THR A 185 -8.23 10.32 1.61
CA THR A 185 -6.78 10.07 1.81
C THR A 185 -6.45 9.35 3.11
N HIS A 186 -7.44 9.06 3.96
CA HIS A 186 -7.21 8.29 5.19
C HIS A 186 -6.56 6.93 4.89
N LEU A 187 -5.53 6.56 5.66
CA LEU A 187 -4.92 5.24 5.59
C LEU A 187 -5.92 4.16 6.03
N LEU A 188 -6.62 4.41 7.12
CA LEU A 188 -7.72 3.58 7.60
C LEU A 188 -8.91 4.48 7.87
N HIS A 189 -10.08 4.08 7.43
CA HIS A 189 -11.34 4.65 7.93
C HIS A 189 -12.38 3.55 8.05
N GLY A 190 -12.67 3.15 9.28
CA GLY A 190 -13.79 2.28 9.61
C GLY A 190 -14.85 3.04 10.40
N VAL A 191 -16.13 2.70 10.18
CA VAL A 191 -17.25 3.24 10.95
C VAL A 191 -17.99 2.08 11.60
N VAL A 192 -18.23 2.13 12.90
CA VAL A 192 -18.99 1.10 13.61
C VAL A 192 -20.12 1.73 14.41
N HIS A 193 -21.34 1.27 14.18
CA HIS A 193 -22.53 1.69 14.90
C HIS A 193 -22.56 1.11 16.31
N SER A 194 -23.28 1.76 17.23
CA SER A 194 -23.36 1.32 18.63
C SER A 194 -23.91 -0.10 18.84
N ASN A 195 -24.61 -0.66 17.84
CA ASN A 195 -25.11 -2.04 17.84
C ASN A 195 -24.06 -3.08 17.39
N GLY A 196 -22.84 -2.64 17.02
CA GLY A 196 -21.72 -3.49 16.61
C GLY A 196 -21.66 -3.81 15.12
N TYR A 197 -22.53 -3.26 14.28
CA TYR A 197 -22.40 -3.36 12.81
C TYR A 197 -21.53 -2.23 12.28
N GLY A 198 -20.66 -2.51 11.33
CA GLY A 198 -19.73 -1.51 10.80
C GLY A 198 -19.45 -1.60 9.32
N HIS A 199 -18.71 -0.62 8.83
CA HIS A 199 -18.35 -0.42 7.45
C HIS A 199 -16.89 -0.02 7.37
N LEU A 200 -16.11 -0.74 6.57
CA LEU A 200 -14.75 -0.37 6.22
C LEU A 200 -14.81 0.53 4.97
N LEU A 201 -14.47 1.80 5.13
CA LEU A 201 -14.61 2.82 4.08
C LEU A 201 -13.32 3.04 3.31
N ARG A 202 -12.16 3.00 3.99
CA ARG A 202 -10.85 3.27 3.39
C ARG A 202 -9.79 2.33 3.94
N VAL A 203 -8.96 1.82 3.02
CA VAL A 203 -7.69 1.14 3.30
C VAL A 203 -6.69 1.61 2.25
N ASN A 204 -5.88 2.60 2.62
CA ASN A 204 -4.84 3.17 1.78
C ASN A 204 -3.48 2.78 2.36
N GLY A 205 -2.87 1.72 1.78
CA GLY A 205 -1.53 1.28 2.13
C GLY A 205 -0.43 2.15 1.50
N ARG A 206 0.72 1.53 1.17
CA ARG A 206 1.85 2.22 0.52
C ARG A 206 1.46 2.82 -0.82
N GLU A 207 0.67 2.09 -1.60
CA GLU A 207 0.15 2.52 -2.90
C GLU A 207 -0.89 3.66 -2.76
N GLY A 208 -1.49 3.82 -1.58
CA GLY A 208 -2.41 4.91 -1.25
C GLY A 208 -1.73 6.11 -0.56
N GLY A 209 -0.39 6.15 -0.55
CA GLY A 209 0.39 7.27 0.00
C GLY A 209 0.97 7.04 1.41
N SER A 210 0.78 5.86 2.01
CA SER A 210 1.43 5.55 3.29
C SER A 210 2.93 5.40 3.15
N ARG A 211 3.70 6.09 3.99
CA ARG A 211 5.16 5.91 4.06
C ARG A 211 5.56 4.66 4.85
N VAL A 212 4.69 4.21 5.76
CA VAL A 212 5.04 3.25 6.81
C VAL A 212 4.20 1.97 6.72
N LEU A 213 2.88 2.10 6.51
CA LEU A 213 1.94 0.98 6.60
C LEU A 213 1.60 0.40 5.22
N SER A 214 1.68 -0.92 5.08
CA SER A 214 1.10 -1.61 3.93
C SER A 214 -0.42 -1.77 4.11
N GLY A 215 -1.14 -2.08 3.03
CA GLY A 215 -2.57 -2.40 3.12
C GLY A 215 -2.82 -3.60 4.04
N CYS A 216 -1.95 -4.62 4.01
CA CYS A 216 -2.04 -5.78 4.90
C CYS A 216 -1.87 -5.37 6.37
N HIS A 217 -0.88 -4.53 6.72
CA HIS A 217 -0.71 -4.07 8.10
C HIS A 217 -1.97 -3.39 8.65
N ILE A 218 -2.62 -2.56 7.82
CA ILE A 218 -3.85 -1.86 8.18
C ILE A 218 -4.99 -2.85 8.37
N MET A 219 -5.15 -3.81 7.47
CA MET A 219 -6.19 -4.83 7.57
C MET A 219 -5.99 -5.78 8.76
N ASP A 220 -4.76 -6.21 9.02
CA ASP A 220 -4.43 -7.04 10.19
C ASP A 220 -4.76 -6.30 11.49
N PHE A 221 -4.40 -5.02 11.57
CA PHE A 221 -4.78 -4.16 12.71
C PHE A 221 -6.29 -4.02 12.84
N TRP A 222 -6.99 -3.74 11.74
CA TRP A 222 -8.45 -3.57 11.72
C TRP A 222 -9.18 -4.84 12.15
N ASP A 223 -8.78 -6.00 11.62
CA ASP A 223 -9.36 -7.30 11.97
C ASP A 223 -9.19 -7.61 13.47
N ARG A 224 -7.97 -7.43 14.00
CA ARG A 224 -7.73 -7.62 15.44
C ARG A 224 -8.52 -6.63 16.30
N LEU A 225 -8.60 -5.37 15.90
CA LEU A 225 -9.37 -4.35 16.60
C LEU A 225 -10.87 -4.70 16.61
N CYS A 226 -11.42 -5.14 15.48
CA CYS A 226 -12.81 -5.60 15.38
C CYS A 226 -13.09 -6.78 16.31
N LYS A 227 -12.19 -7.77 16.36
CA LYS A 227 -12.28 -8.92 17.28
C LYS A 227 -12.26 -8.48 18.74
N LEU A 228 -11.30 -7.64 19.13
CA LEU A 228 -11.17 -7.09 20.48
C LEU A 228 -12.44 -6.35 20.93
N LEU A 229 -12.97 -5.49 20.06
CA LEU A 229 -14.16 -4.69 20.37
C LEU A 229 -15.46 -5.49 20.28
N GLY A 230 -15.43 -6.73 19.76
CA GLY A 230 -16.63 -7.54 19.54
C GLY A 230 -17.54 -6.95 18.47
N VAL A 231 -16.96 -6.43 17.38
CA VAL A 231 -17.72 -5.99 16.21
C VAL A 231 -18.41 -7.21 15.61
N ARG A 232 -19.71 -7.08 15.34
CA ARG A 232 -20.58 -8.20 14.93
C ARG A 232 -20.43 -8.55 13.46
N LYS A 233 -20.39 -7.53 12.60
CA LYS A 233 -20.25 -7.68 11.16
C LYS A 233 -19.73 -6.38 10.57
N VAL A 234 -18.81 -6.49 9.62
CA VAL A 234 -18.28 -5.34 8.87
C VAL A 234 -18.55 -5.56 7.39
N SER A 235 -19.06 -4.54 6.70
CA SER A 235 -19.14 -4.55 5.23
C SER A 235 -18.01 -3.74 4.64
N VAL A 236 -17.61 -4.08 3.42
CA VAL A 236 -16.66 -3.31 2.62
C VAL A 236 -17.17 -3.25 1.19
N MET A 237 -17.02 -2.10 0.55
CA MET A 237 -17.22 -1.98 -0.89
C MET A 237 -15.86 -2.13 -1.56
N ASP A 238 -15.63 -3.27 -2.22
CA ASP A 238 -14.34 -3.56 -2.85
C ASP A 238 -14.17 -2.78 -4.16
N VAL A 239 -13.55 -1.60 -4.03
CA VAL A 239 -13.09 -0.75 -5.14
C VAL A 239 -11.57 -0.70 -5.21
N SER A 240 -10.89 -1.67 -4.59
CA SER A 240 -9.44 -1.67 -4.44
C SER A 240 -8.74 -1.80 -5.80
N LYS A 241 -7.76 -0.92 -6.03
CA LYS A 241 -6.91 -0.94 -7.22
C LYS A 241 -5.45 -0.95 -6.83
N LYS A 242 -4.63 -1.71 -7.57
CA LYS A 242 -3.18 -1.73 -7.42
C LYS A 242 -2.52 -1.55 -8.77
N TYR A 243 -1.72 -0.49 -8.93
CA TYR A 243 -1.11 -0.10 -10.22
C TYR A 243 -2.14 -0.01 -11.37
N GLY A 244 -3.35 0.48 -11.07
CA GLY A 244 -4.45 0.58 -12.04
C GLY A 244 -5.25 -0.71 -12.25
N LEU A 245 -4.77 -1.86 -11.77
CA LEU A 245 -5.47 -3.15 -11.85
C LEU A 245 -6.52 -3.28 -10.74
N GLU A 246 -7.74 -3.71 -11.10
CA GLU A 246 -8.77 -4.03 -10.11
C GLU A 246 -8.38 -5.28 -9.30
N TYR A 247 -8.13 -5.09 -8.01
CA TYR A 247 -7.59 -6.13 -7.15
C TYR A 247 -8.57 -7.28 -6.95
N ARG A 248 -9.88 -6.97 -6.93
CA ARG A 248 -10.96 -7.96 -6.91
C ARG A 248 -10.89 -8.97 -8.06
N LEU A 249 -10.48 -8.54 -9.27
CA LEU A 249 -10.39 -9.42 -10.43
C LEU A 249 -9.16 -10.31 -10.34
N LEU A 250 -8.01 -9.72 -9.99
CA LEU A 250 -6.77 -10.46 -9.80
C LEU A 250 -6.93 -11.55 -8.72
N HIS A 251 -7.49 -11.18 -7.57
CA HIS A 251 -7.71 -12.12 -6.47
C HIS A 251 -8.79 -13.14 -6.79
N ALA A 252 -9.87 -12.76 -7.50
CA ALA A 252 -10.89 -13.71 -7.94
C ALA A 252 -10.27 -14.81 -8.81
N ILE A 253 -9.43 -14.44 -9.77
CA ILE A 253 -8.75 -15.39 -10.67
C ILE A 253 -7.81 -16.31 -9.89
N THR A 254 -6.94 -15.72 -9.07
CA THR A 254 -5.81 -16.43 -8.44
C THR A 254 -6.18 -17.18 -7.17
N LYS A 255 -7.15 -16.67 -6.41
CA LYS A 255 -7.54 -17.19 -5.09
C LYS A 255 -9.02 -17.55 -4.97
N GLY A 256 -9.84 -17.29 -5.99
CA GLY A 256 -11.27 -17.62 -5.98
C GLY A 256 -12.16 -16.62 -5.21
N GLY A 257 -11.62 -15.50 -4.74
CA GLY A 257 -12.37 -14.51 -3.96
C GLY A 257 -11.69 -13.13 -3.94
N PRO A 258 -12.27 -12.12 -3.29
CA PRO A 258 -11.67 -10.78 -3.20
C PRO A 258 -10.41 -10.77 -2.32
N TRP A 259 -9.58 -9.72 -2.43
CA TRP A 259 -8.39 -9.55 -1.57
C TRP A 259 -8.75 -9.55 -0.07
N TYR A 260 -9.89 -8.95 0.28
CA TYR A 260 -10.39 -8.93 1.64
C TYR A 260 -10.74 -10.33 2.20
N GLY A 261 -10.86 -11.35 1.34
CA GLY A 261 -11.13 -12.73 1.73
C GLY A 261 -10.06 -13.34 2.63
N GLU A 262 -8.82 -12.83 2.59
CA GLU A 262 -7.76 -13.24 3.52
C GLU A 262 -8.09 -12.91 4.99
N TRP A 263 -9.00 -11.95 5.22
CA TRP A 263 -9.53 -11.57 6.56
C TRP A 263 -10.96 -12.06 6.77
N GLY A 264 -11.43 -13.04 6.00
CA GLY A 264 -12.76 -13.63 6.15
C GLY A 264 -13.91 -12.79 5.59
N TYR A 265 -13.62 -11.77 4.77
CA TYR A 265 -14.68 -11.08 4.04
C TYR A 265 -15.16 -11.93 2.87
N GLU A 266 -16.47 -12.09 2.80
CA GLU A 266 -17.14 -12.88 1.77
C GLU A 266 -18.09 -12.01 0.95
N PHE A 267 -18.66 -12.58 -0.10
CA PHE A 267 -19.72 -11.93 -0.85
C PHE A 267 -20.89 -11.60 0.08
N GLY A 268 -21.20 -10.31 0.20
CA GLY A 268 -22.30 -9.83 1.03
C GLY A 268 -23.59 -9.67 0.23
N ALA A 269 -23.71 -8.53 -0.43
CA ALA A 269 -24.82 -8.22 -1.33
C ALA A 269 -24.26 -7.80 -2.69
N GLY A 270 -24.82 -8.33 -3.76
CA GLY A 270 -24.50 -7.91 -5.12
C GLY A 270 -25.25 -6.64 -5.52
N SER A 271 -24.89 -6.08 -6.68
CA SER A 271 -25.77 -5.13 -7.36
C SER A 271 -27.10 -5.80 -7.73
N PHE A 272 -28.07 -5.02 -8.21
CA PHE A 272 -29.38 -5.53 -8.61
C PHE A 272 -29.26 -6.82 -9.46
N ALA A 273 -30.01 -7.86 -9.07
CA ALA A 273 -30.04 -9.19 -9.68
C ALA A 273 -28.75 -10.03 -9.65
N LEU A 274 -27.70 -9.59 -8.94
CA LEU A 274 -26.44 -10.33 -8.85
C LEU A 274 -26.44 -11.24 -7.60
N THR A 275 -26.58 -12.55 -7.81
CA THR A 275 -26.61 -13.56 -6.75
C THR A 275 -25.20 -14.07 -6.41
N PHE A 276 -25.06 -14.71 -5.26
CA PHE A 276 -23.83 -15.40 -4.86
C PHE A 276 -23.41 -16.46 -5.89
N ASP A 277 -24.37 -17.27 -6.37
CA ASP A 277 -24.09 -18.31 -7.36
C ASP A 277 -23.63 -17.72 -8.70
N ALA A 278 -24.26 -16.62 -9.15
CA ALA A 278 -23.83 -15.91 -10.35
C ALA A 278 -22.41 -15.36 -10.20
N TYR A 279 -22.08 -14.78 -9.03
CA TYR A 279 -20.73 -14.33 -8.73
C TYR A 279 -19.73 -15.50 -8.76
N LYS A 280 -20.02 -16.61 -8.07
CA LYS A 280 -19.14 -17.79 -8.03
C LYS A 280 -18.93 -18.39 -9.42
N MET A 281 -19.99 -18.52 -10.22
CA MET A 281 -19.89 -18.99 -11.60
C MET A 281 -19.06 -18.05 -12.47
N ALA A 282 -19.17 -16.73 -12.29
CA ALA A 282 -18.35 -15.76 -13.02
C ALA A 282 -16.86 -15.88 -12.65
N VAL A 283 -16.55 -16.04 -11.36
CA VAL A 283 -15.18 -16.27 -10.88
C VAL A 283 -14.59 -17.53 -11.50
N GLU A 284 -15.30 -18.66 -11.46
CA GLU A 284 -14.82 -19.90 -12.06
C GLU A 284 -14.67 -19.78 -13.58
N SER A 285 -15.66 -19.21 -14.27
CA SER A 285 -15.63 -19.05 -15.73
C SER A 285 -14.45 -18.20 -16.20
N LEU A 286 -14.16 -17.10 -15.50
CA LEU A 286 -13.03 -16.23 -15.79
C LEU A 286 -11.70 -16.94 -15.51
N SER A 287 -11.63 -17.68 -14.41
CA SER A 287 -10.42 -18.38 -13.98
C SER A 287 -10.06 -19.56 -14.89
N SER A 288 -11.06 -20.33 -15.30
CA SER A 288 -10.90 -21.54 -16.11
C SER A 288 -10.82 -21.27 -17.60
N LEU A 289 -10.92 -20.01 -18.03
CA LEU A 289 -10.86 -19.64 -19.44
C LEU A 289 -9.54 -20.14 -20.06
N PRO A 290 -9.58 -20.99 -21.10
CA PRO A 290 -8.36 -21.49 -21.73
C PRO A 290 -7.52 -20.39 -22.35
N LEU A 291 -6.20 -20.42 -22.13
CA LEU A 291 -5.28 -19.47 -22.77
C LEU A 291 -5.26 -19.61 -24.29
N SER A 292 -5.58 -20.79 -24.80
CA SER A 292 -5.69 -21.04 -26.25
C SER A 292 -6.65 -20.08 -26.95
N ILE A 293 -7.68 -19.59 -26.27
CA ILE A 293 -8.62 -18.59 -26.81
C ILE A 293 -7.94 -17.24 -27.07
N LEU A 294 -6.97 -16.86 -26.23
CA LEU A 294 -6.19 -15.63 -26.40
C LEU A 294 -5.09 -15.80 -27.46
N LEU A 295 -4.63 -17.04 -27.66
CA LEU A 295 -3.60 -17.40 -28.63
C LEU A 295 -4.17 -17.68 -30.03
N SER A 296 -5.46 -18.03 -30.14
CA SER A 296 -6.10 -18.37 -31.40
C SER A 296 -6.51 -17.11 -32.18
N GLN A 297 -5.64 -16.66 -33.08
CA GLN A 297 -6.02 -15.91 -34.28
C GLN A 297 -5.25 -16.50 -35.46
N GLY A 298 -5.85 -16.46 -36.67
CA GLY A 298 -5.36 -17.14 -37.87
C GLY A 298 -4.02 -16.61 -38.41
N GLN A 299 -3.94 -16.32 -39.71
CA GLN A 299 -2.72 -15.78 -40.36
C GLN A 299 -2.41 -14.31 -40.02
N GLU A 300 -2.86 -13.79 -38.87
CA GLU A 300 -2.53 -12.43 -38.45
C GLU A 300 -1.23 -12.37 -37.62
N PRO A 301 -0.48 -11.25 -37.65
CA PRO A 301 0.71 -11.08 -36.82
C PRO A 301 0.38 -11.23 -35.33
N CYS A 302 1.29 -11.87 -34.58
CA CYS A 302 1.13 -12.03 -33.14
C CYS A 302 0.96 -10.67 -32.45
N THR A 303 -0.02 -10.58 -31.57
CA THR A 303 -0.23 -9.40 -30.74
C THR A 303 0.76 -9.39 -29.58
N ARG A 304 1.07 -8.20 -29.04
CA ARG A 304 1.90 -8.04 -27.84
C ARG A 304 1.41 -8.90 -26.65
N LEU A 305 0.10 -9.12 -26.55
CA LEU A 305 -0.47 -9.98 -25.51
C LEU A 305 -0.09 -11.46 -25.72
N GLN A 306 -0.17 -11.94 -26.96
CA GLN A 306 0.20 -13.31 -27.31
C GLN A 306 1.70 -13.56 -27.10
N ASP A 307 2.53 -12.60 -27.48
CA ASP A 307 3.97 -12.65 -27.22
C ASP A 307 4.26 -12.72 -25.73
N MET A 308 3.54 -11.93 -24.93
CA MET A 308 3.68 -11.93 -23.47
C MET A 308 3.26 -13.26 -22.83
N ILE A 309 2.13 -13.84 -23.27
CA ILE A 309 1.68 -15.16 -22.80
C ILE A 309 2.72 -16.22 -23.17
N SER A 310 3.18 -16.24 -24.43
CA SER A 310 4.19 -17.18 -24.92
C SER A 310 5.51 -17.03 -24.16
N HIS A 311 5.89 -15.80 -23.84
CA HIS A 311 7.05 -15.49 -23.03
C HIS A 311 6.94 -16.17 -21.66
N TYR A 312 5.88 -15.91 -20.88
CA TYR A 312 5.71 -16.52 -19.57
C TYR A 312 5.52 -18.04 -19.60
N GLN A 313 4.89 -18.57 -20.65
CA GLN A 313 4.80 -20.01 -20.90
C GLN A 313 6.19 -20.65 -20.96
N SER A 314 7.16 -19.98 -21.61
CA SER A 314 8.52 -20.51 -21.75
C SER A 314 9.32 -20.57 -20.45
N PHE A 315 8.96 -19.77 -19.43
CA PHE A 315 9.58 -19.86 -18.09
C PHE A 315 8.91 -20.88 -17.19
N ALA A 316 7.65 -21.20 -17.46
CA ALA A 316 6.90 -22.11 -16.62
C ALA A 316 7.44 -23.54 -16.79
N LYS A 317 7.64 -24.23 -15.65
CA LYS A 317 8.05 -25.65 -15.67
C LYS A 317 6.92 -26.59 -16.10
N CYS A 318 5.69 -26.12 -15.93
CA CYS A 318 4.47 -26.80 -16.30
C CYS A 318 3.73 -25.95 -17.31
N GLU A 319 2.97 -26.59 -18.19
CA GLU A 319 2.12 -25.90 -19.15
C GLU A 319 1.08 -25.04 -18.41
N LEU A 320 1.04 -23.74 -18.70
CA LEU A 320 -0.06 -22.88 -18.25
C LEU A 320 -1.23 -23.10 -19.22
N VAL A 321 -2.37 -23.58 -18.71
CA VAL A 321 -3.50 -24.00 -19.53
C VAL A 321 -4.59 -22.93 -19.58
N ASN A 322 -4.85 -22.28 -18.45
CA ASN A 322 -5.93 -21.31 -18.29
C ASN A 322 -5.43 -19.97 -17.68
N ILE A 323 -6.34 -19.00 -17.60
CA ILE A 323 -6.07 -17.67 -17.03
C ILE A 323 -5.57 -17.77 -15.58
N ARG A 324 -6.14 -18.65 -14.74
CA ARG A 324 -5.70 -18.86 -13.36
C ARG A 324 -4.24 -19.32 -13.31
N ASP A 325 -3.83 -20.29 -14.14
CA ASP A 325 -2.45 -20.78 -14.17
C ASP A 325 -1.47 -19.66 -14.49
N LEU A 326 -1.76 -18.87 -15.53
CA LEU A 326 -0.93 -17.74 -15.94
C LEU A 326 -0.78 -16.72 -14.82
N PHE A 327 -1.89 -16.25 -14.24
CA PHE A 327 -1.84 -15.22 -13.21
C PHE A 327 -1.22 -15.73 -11.90
N CYS A 328 -1.46 -16.98 -11.50
CA CYS A 328 -0.79 -17.60 -10.36
C CYS A 328 0.72 -17.67 -10.59
N PHE A 329 1.16 -18.05 -11.79
CA PHE A 329 2.57 -18.05 -12.15
C PHE A 329 3.19 -16.64 -12.09
N LEU A 330 2.55 -15.64 -12.69
CA LEU A 330 3.00 -14.24 -12.61
C LEU A 330 3.12 -13.74 -11.16
N MET A 331 2.14 -14.05 -10.32
CA MET A 331 2.16 -13.67 -8.92
C MET A 331 3.30 -14.35 -8.15
N SER A 332 3.61 -15.61 -8.47
CA SER A 332 4.77 -16.31 -7.89
C SER A 332 6.10 -15.65 -8.26
N LEU A 333 6.27 -15.25 -9.53
CA LEU A 333 7.47 -14.53 -9.99
C LEU A 333 7.63 -13.17 -9.27
N ILE A 334 6.54 -12.41 -9.11
CA ILE A 334 6.56 -11.14 -8.38
C ILE A 334 6.94 -11.38 -6.91
N HIS A 335 6.41 -12.43 -6.29
CA HIS A 335 6.71 -12.78 -4.92
C HIS A 335 8.19 -13.17 -4.75
N ASP A 336 8.72 -14.01 -5.63
CA ASP A 336 10.12 -14.43 -5.64
C ASP A 336 11.07 -13.24 -5.86
N ALA A 337 10.71 -12.31 -6.76
CA ALA A 337 11.46 -11.08 -6.98
C ALA A 337 11.54 -10.22 -5.71
N HIS A 338 10.42 -10.02 -5.00
CA HIS A 338 10.41 -9.27 -3.74
C HIS A 338 11.18 -9.98 -2.62
N LYS A 339 11.11 -11.32 -2.56
CA LYS A 339 11.88 -12.12 -1.60
C LYS A 339 13.38 -12.01 -1.85
N SER A 340 13.81 -12.03 -3.12
CA SER A 340 15.22 -11.87 -3.49
C SER A 340 15.77 -10.46 -3.21
N SER A 341 14.91 -9.44 -3.23
CA SER A 341 15.26 -8.04 -2.93
C SER A 341 15.41 -7.75 -1.42
N SER A 342 14.84 -8.59 -0.56
CA SER A 342 14.77 -8.37 0.89
C SER A 342 15.81 -9.15 1.72
N GLY A 343 16.65 -9.98 1.09
CA GLY A 343 17.68 -10.76 1.78
C GLY A 343 19.08 -10.13 1.70
N VAL A 344 19.55 -9.56 2.81
CA VAL A 344 20.98 -9.51 3.15
C VAL A 344 21.25 -10.71 4.06
N ASP A 345 22.24 -11.51 3.67
CA ASP A 345 22.86 -12.65 4.34
C ASP A 345 21.98 -13.85 4.72
N ASP A 346 21.98 -14.86 3.82
CA ASP A 346 22.10 -16.24 4.28
C ASP A 346 22.98 -17.05 3.30
N ILE A 347 24.21 -17.29 3.76
CA ILE A 347 25.20 -18.14 3.09
C ILE A 347 24.85 -19.60 3.44
N ALA A 348 24.31 -20.33 2.46
CA ALA A 348 24.70 -21.70 2.07
C ALA A 348 23.53 -22.60 1.61
N CYS A 349 23.64 -23.01 0.33
CA CYS A 349 23.12 -24.23 -0.28
C CYS A 349 21.61 -24.26 -0.61
N LYS A 350 21.20 -24.19 -1.88
CA LYS A 350 21.62 -25.04 -3.02
C LYS A 350 21.85 -24.22 -4.28
N LYS A 351 22.97 -24.49 -4.96
CA LYS A 351 23.22 -24.13 -6.37
C LYS A 351 22.02 -24.54 -7.23
N SER A 352 21.20 -23.59 -7.63
CA SER A 352 20.47 -23.64 -8.89
C SER A 352 20.97 -22.48 -9.72
N ARG A 353 21.55 -22.81 -10.88
CA ARG A 353 22.12 -21.88 -11.86
C ARG A 353 21.33 -20.57 -11.91
N ALA A 354 22.00 -19.48 -11.55
CA ALA A 354 21.67 -18.17 -12.10
C ALA A 354 21.69 -18.32 -13.62
N CYS A 355 20.51 -18.35 -14.23
CA CYS A 355 20.39 -18.31 -15.67
C CYS A 355 19.97 -16.90 -16.05
N THR A 356 20.97 -16.06 -16.26
CA THR A 356 20.96 -14.81 -17.01
C THR A 356 20.59 -15.04 -18.48
N SER A 357 19.43 -15.65 -18.72
CA SER A 357 18.96 -16.06 -20.04
C SER A 357 17.44 -16.05 -20.09
N ALA A 358 16.86 -14.87 -20.34
CA ALA A 358 15.47 -14.80 -20.77
C ALA A 358 15.10 -13.57 -21.62
N VAL A 359 16.11 -12.93 -22.23
CA VAL A 359 15.92 -11.98 -23.35
C VAL A 359 16.46 -12.61 -24.65
N LEU A 360 16.74 -13.92 -24.62
CA LEU A 360 17.63 -14.57 -25.60
C LEU A 360 16.92 -15.26 -26.78
N TRP A 361 15.61 -15.15 -26.95
CA TRP A 361 14.93 -15.94 -27.99
C TRP A 361 13.99 -15.13 -28.87
N SER A 362 14.57 -14.13 -29.54
CA SER A 362 14.14 -13.71 -30.87
C SER A 362 15.31 -13.32 -31.79
N PHE A 363 16.53 -13.20 -31.26
CA PHE A 363 17.71 -12.79 -32.02
C PHE A 363 18.60 -13.99 -32.31
N ALA A 364 18.95 -14.21 -33.57
CA ALA A 364 19.92 -15.23 -33.93
C ALA A 364 21.27 -14.89 -33.32
N GLY A 365 22.12 -15.89 -33.03
CA GLY A 365 23.49 -15.64 -32.56
C GLY A 365 24.27 -14.70 -33.48
N SER A 366 23.98 -14.74 -34.78
CA SER A 366 24.51 -13.83 -35.80
C SER A 366 24.08 -12.37 -35.60
N ASP A 367 22.91 -12.09 -35.03
CA ASP A 367 22.43 -10.72 -34.77
C ASP A 367 23.18 -10.10 -33.60
N ILE A 368 23.46 -10.91 -32.57
CA ILE A 368 24.27 -10.51 -31.41
C ILE A 368 25.69 -10.20 -31.85
N GLU A 369 26.32 -11.09 -32.61
CA GLU A 369 27.68 -10.90 -33.15
C GLU A 369 27.75 -9.64 -34.04
N ARG A 370 26.74 -9.39 -34.87
CA ARG A 370 26.68 -8.20 -35.72
C ARG A 370 26.60 -6.89 -34.93
N VAL A 371 25.79 -6.85 -33.86
CA VAL A 371 25.65 -5.67 -33.00
C VAL A 371 26.92 -5.46 -32.18
N GLU A 372 27.50 -6.51 -31.64
CA GLU A 372 28.74 -6.44 -30.86
C GLU A 372 29.89 -5.96 -31.73
N GLU A 373 30.07 -6.51 -32.93
CA GLU A 373 31.11 -6.07 -33.87
C GLU A 373 30.94 -4.59 -34.26
N ALA A 374 29.69 -4.12 -34.43
CA ALA A 374 29.44 -2.70 -34.66
C ALA A 374 29.83 -1.82 -33.45
N MET A 375 29.53 -2.25 -32.22
CA MET A 375 29.97 -1.56 -30.99
C MET A 375 31.50 -1.55 -30.88
N PHE A 376 32.16 -2.66 -31.20
CA PHE A 376 33.62 -2.75 -31.24
C PHE A 376 34.24 -1.80 -32.27
N ARG A 377 33.64 -1.65 -33.45
CA ARG A 377 34.10 -0.68 -34.46
C ARG A 377 34.00 0.76 -33.98
N VAL A 378 32.92 1.11 -33.29
CA VAL A 378 32.76 2.44 -32.68
C VAL A 378 33.83 2.67 -31.61
N LEU A 379 34.04 1.71 -30.72
CA LEU A 379 35.07 1.83 -29.67
C LEU A 379 36.49 1.86 -30.24
N ARG A 380 36.78 1.16 -31.34
CA ARG A 380 38.08 1.23 -32.03
C ARG A 380 38.31 2.57 -32.73
N ALA A 381 37.27 3.16 -33.31
CA ALA A 381 37.35 4.46 -33.95
C ALA A 381 37.66 5.60 -32.96
N VAL A 382 37.24 5.44 -31.70
CA VAL A 382 37.60 6.35 -30.60
C VAL A 382 38.95 5.92 -30.03
N SER A 383 40.04 6.21 -30.74
CA SER A 383 41.39 5.81 -30.33
C SER A 383 41.82 6.46 -28.99
N GLY A 384 42.48 5.69 -28.11
CA GLY A 384 43.07 6.14 -26.83
C GLY A 384 42.29 5.72 -25.58
N SER A 385 42.74 6.16 -24.39
CA SER A 385 42.11 5.92 -23.06
C SER A 385 40.77 6.67 -22.87
N ASN A 386 40.10 7.00 -23.96
CA ASN A 386 38.88 7.79 -23.95
C ASN A 386 37.68 6.88 -23.67
N TRP A 387 36.87 7.29 -22.70
CA TRP A 387 35.70 6.54 -22.27
C TRP A 387 34.46 7.04 -23.02
N VAL A 388 33.72 6.11 -23.62
CA VAL A 388 32.49 6.37 -24.37
C VAL A 388 31.31 6.06 -23.47
N SER A 389 30.45 7.04 -23.23
CA SER A 389 29.23 6.82 -22.44
C SER A 389 28.30 5.80 -23.10
N CYS A 390 27.58 5.02 -22.30
CA CYS A 390 26.59 4.06 -22.76
C CYS A 390 25.55 4.70 -23.69
N ARG A 391 25.13 5.94 -23.40
CA ARG A 391 24.20 6.70 -24.26
C ARG A 391 24.81 7.03 -25.63
N ALA A 392 26.08 7.46 -25.68
CA ALA A 392 26.75 7.78 -26.93
C ALA A 392 26.98 6.52 -27.79
N LEU A 393 27.43 5.42 -27.15
CA LEU A 393 27.63 4.14 -27.82
C LEU A 393 26.31 3.59 -28.39
N ARG A 394 25.25 3.58 -27.58
CA ARG A 394 23.89 3.21 -28.00
C ARG A 394 23.39 4.05 -29.17
N GLY A 395 23.64 5.36 -29.14
CA GLY A 395 23.30 6.28 -30.22
C GLY A 395 24.04 5.97 -31.52
N ALA A 396 25.33 5.64 -31.44
CA ALA A 396 26.14 5.32 -32.62
C ALA A 396 25.70 4.02 -33.32
N VAL A 397 25.22 3.02 -32.56
CA VAL A 397 24.74 1.74 -33.12
C VAL A 397 23.21 1.62 -33.20
N CYS A 398 22.46 2.72 -33.03
CA CYS A 398 20.99 2.69 -32.96
C CYS A 398 20.29 2.09 -34.18
N LYS A 399 20.95 2.05 -35.34
CA LYS A 399 20.42 1.49 -36.59
C LYS A 399 20.86 0.04 -36.86
N VAL A 400 21.72 -0.52 -36.01
CA VAL A 400 22.31 -1.86 -36.20
C VAL A 400 21.39 -2.95 -35.65
N GLY A 401 20.47 -2.63 -34.74
CA GLY A 401 19.50 -3.58 -34.21
C GLY A 401 18.37 -2.88 -33.47
N PRO A 402 17.31 -3.62 -33.11
CA PRO A 402 16.23 -3.08 -32.30
C PRO A 402 16.73 -2.64 -30.92
N PRO A 403 16.09 -1.65 -30.27
CA PRO A 403 16.52 -1.09 -28.99
C PRO A 403 16.85 -2.13 -27.92
N GLU A 404 16.07 -3.21 -27.86
CA GLU A 404 16.18 -4.29 -26.88
C GLU A 404 17.46 -5.12 -27.07
N LEU A 405 17.87 -5.35 -28.33
CA LEU A 405 19.11 -6.05 -28.67
C LEU A 405 20.33 -5.19 -28.33
N LEU A 406 20.23 -3.87 -28.54
CA LEU A 406 21.30 -2.93 -28.18
C LEU A 406 21.51 -2.90 -26.67
N ASP A 407 20.42 -2.81 -25.90
CA ASP A 407 20.48 -2.76 -24.43
C ASP A 407 21.02 -4.09 -23.86
N TYR A 408 20.67 -5.23 -24.48
CA TYR A 408 21.24 -6.54 -24.15
C TYR A 408 22.76 -6.61 -24.40
N CYS A 409 23.22 -6.21 -25.59
CA CYS A 409 24.64 -6.24 -25.94
C CYS A 409 25.45 -5.28 -25.06
N LEU A 410 24.93 -4.09 -24.75
CA LEU A 410 25.57 -3.13 -23.84
C LEU A 410 25.76 -3.72 -22.44
N GLY A 411 24.72 -4.35 -21.88
CA GLY A 411 24.79 -4.96 -20.54
C GLY A 411 25.83 -6.08 -20.41
N LYS A 412 26.23 -6.71 -21.52
CA LYS A 412 27.25 -7.79 -21.56
C LYS A 412 28.56 -7.39 -22.23
N LEU A 413 28.73 -6.11 -22.60
CA LEU A 413 29.89 -5.67 -23.37
C LEU A 413 31.18 -5.64 -22.53
N GLY A 414 31.07 -5.33 -21.24
CA GLY A 414 32.21 -5.27 -20.33
C GLY A 414 32.91 -6.63 -20.16
N GLY A 415 34.23 -6.66 -20.38
CA GLY A 415 35.05 -7.86 -20.26
C GLY A 415 35.07 -8.75 -21.50
N LYS A 416 34.42 -8.36 -22.61
CA LYS A 416 34.49 -9.11 -23.87
C LYS A 416 35.82 -8.90 -24.60
N PHE A 417 36.30 -9.99 -25.20
CA PHE A 417 37.48 -10.03 -26.05
C PHE A 417 37.08 -9.87 -27.51
N ALA A 418 37.77 -8.99 -28.23
CA ALA A 418 37.80 -9.01 -29.69
C ALA A 418 38.96 -9.88 -30.19
N ALA A 419 38.90 -10.33 -31.45
CA ALA A 419 39.86 -11.25 -32.06
C ALA A 419 41.33 -10.78 -32.03
N ASP A 420 41.58 -9.49 -31.78
CA ASP A 420 42.89 -8.85 -31.87
C ASP A 420 43.56 -8.62 -30.49
N GLY A 421 43.19 -9.38 -29.44
CA GLY A 421 43.76 -9.23 -28.09
C GLY A 421 43.26 -7.97 -27.34
N ILE A 422 42.15 -7.40 -27.82
CA ILE A 422 41.53 -6.19 -27.27
C ILE A 422 40.43 -6.58 -26.30
N VAL A 423 40.42 -5.97 -25.11
CA VAL A 423 39.36 -6.14 -24.11
C VAL A 423 38.58 -4.85 -23.91
N VAL A 424 37.26 -4.95 -23.85
CA VAL A 424 36.39 -3.84 -23.44
C VAL A 424 36.38 -3.71 -21.93
N LYS A 425 36.77 -2.54 -21.44
CA LYS A 425 36.60 -2.15 -20.03
C LYS A 425 35.27 -1.42 -19.88
N ALA A 426 34.52 -1.76 -18.84
CA ALA A 426 33.33 -1.04 -18.43
C ALA A 426 33.55 -0.44 -17.03
N ARG A 427 33.11 0.80 -16.82
CA ARG A 427 33.12 1.45 -15.50
C ARG A 427 31.88 2.33 -15.32
N CYS A 428 31.49 2.58 -14.08
CA CYS A 428 30.55 3.67 -13.78
C CYS A 428 31.35 4.97 -13.64
N ASN A 429 30.92 6.03 -14.34
CA ASN A 429 31.47 7.36 -14.16
C ASN A 429 31.17 7.84 -12.72
N PRO A 430 32.18 8.22 -11.94
CA PRO A 430 32.01 8.56 -10.52
C PRO A 430 31.20 9.85 -10.28
N GLU A 431 31.11 10.75 -11.27
CA GLU A 431 30.36 12.01 -11.13
C GLU A 431 28.91 11.90 -11.61
N SER A 432 28.66 11.12 -12.67
CA SER A 432 27.33 11.01 -13.29
C SER A 432 26.60 9.70 -13.01
N GLY A 433 27.29 8.70 -12.43
CA GLY A 433 26.78 7.34 -12.24
C GLY A 433 26.51 6.58 -13.56
N ALA A 434 26.81 7.17 -14.71
CA ALA A 434 26.55 6.58 -16.02
C ALA A 434 27.62 5.55 -16.39
N LEU A 435 27.19 4.44 -17.00
CA LEU A 435 28.09 3.39 -17.48
C LEU A 435 28.88 3.89 -18.71
N GLU A 436 30.20 3.67 -18.72
CA GLU A 436 31.12 4.05 -19.80
C GLU A 436 31.98 2.86 -20.24
N TYR A 437 32.38 2.85 -21.51
CA TYR A 437 33.16 1.79 -22.14
C TYR A 437 34.44 2.34 -22.77
N SER A 438 35.53 1.60 -22.65
CA SER A 438 36.78 1.88 -23.38
C SER A 438 37.44 0.58 -23.84
N VAL A 439 38.33 0.68 -24.81
CA VAL A 439 39.10 -0.44 -25.35
C VAL A 439 40.53 -0.36 -24.83
N SER A 440 41.08 -1.48 -24.36
CA SER A 440 42.49 -1.59 -24.02
C SER A 440 43.09 -2.85 -24.61
N HIS A 441 44.34 -2.76 -25.07
CA HIS A 441 45.15 -3.93 -25.39
C HIS A 441 45.53 -4.64 -24.09
N VAL A 442 45.38 -5.98 -24.08
CA VAL A 442 45.91 -6.84 -23.02
C VAL A 442 47.37 -7.14 -23.27
#